data_AF-E5X2I3-F1
#
_entry.id   AF-E5X2I3-F1
#
_cell.length_a   1.000
_cell.length_b   1.000
_cell.length_c   1.000
_cell.angle_alpha   90.00
_cell.angle_beta   90.00
_cell.angle_gamma   90.00
#
_symmetry.space_group_name_H-M   'P 1'
#
loop_
_entity.id
_entity.type
_entity.pdbx_description
1 polymer ?
#
loop_
_entity_poly.entity_id
_entity_poly.type
_entity_poly.pdbx_seq_one_letter_code
_entity_poly.pdbx_strand_id
1 'polypeptide(L)'
;MKIIYDRNDSDPVKDLIRNSSVTNFFYSLGVEISGYLTGCSLRGESVAMACHKVRRALHLKKGQFDENIEELVENATYGGELRIYFNAMFDRLVSKDPENDFKSIRFHGNVVVAIADSRNGSGHHVRIPLDITFPFRRENLFVDSQVHYSYANEVCGMTNDWCDSTKWETGMIPFTGSVRKSRMAEYKKQEAAYEQTFRDGKCTFGDMNYKRHRDVRYSNEYPAGCRCPHCGTFWID
;
A
#
# COMPACT_ATOMS: atom_id res chain seq x y z
N MET A 1 -28.56 -15.08 -43.73
CA MET A 1 -28.80 -14.17 -42.60
C MET A 1 -27.76 -14.49 -41.54
N LYS A 2 -26.61 -13.81 -41.55
CA LYS A 2 -25.48 -14.10 -40.64
C LYS A 2 -25.71 -13.33 -39.35
N ILE A 3 -25.84 -14.07 -38.25
CA ILE A 3 -26.37 -13.58 -36.97
C ILE A 3 -25.35 -12.61 -36.35
N ILE A 4 -25.85 -11.53 -35.73
CA ILE A 4 -25.09 -10.43 -35.12
C ILE A 4 -24.00 -10.91 -34.13
N TYR A 5 -24.13 -12.12 -33.59
CA TYR A 5 -23.17 -12.76 -32.69
C TYR A 5 -21.82 -13.12 -33.34
N ASP A 6 -21.75 -13.35 -34.67
CA ASP A 6 -20.51 -13.70 -35.38
C ASP A 6 -19.56 -12.50 -35.61
N ARG A 7 -19.94 -11.30 -35.17
CA ARG A 7 -19.13 -10.07 -35.25
C ARG A 7 -18.84 -9.46 -33.88
N ASN A 8 -19.14 -10.19 -32.80
CA ASN A 8 -18.92 -9.67 -31.47
C ASN A 8 -17.50 -9.95 -30.98
N ASP A 9 -16.55 -9.12 -31.42
CA ASP A 9 -15.16 -9.11 -30.92
C ASP A 9 -15.04 -8.38 -29.56
N SER A 10 -16.16 -8.11 -28.87
CA SER A 10 -16.12 -7.53 -27.53
C SER A 10 -15.52 -8.55 -26.56
N ASP A 11 -14.43 -8.13 -25.92
CA ASP A 11 -13.83 -8.85 -24.82
C ASP A 11 -14.48 -8.29 -23.55
N PRO A 12 -15.44 -9.00 -22.94
CA PRO A 12 -16.21 -8.49 -21.82
C PRO A 12 -15.31 -8.12 -20.63
N VAL A 13 -14.11 -8.70 -20.52
CA VAL A 13 -13.13 -8.31 -19.50
C VAL A 13 -12.50 -6.96 -19.87
N LYS A 14 -12.12 -6.72 -21.13
CA LYS A 14 -11.66 -5.40 -21.57
C LYS A 14 -12.74 -4.33 -21.44
N ASP A 15 -13.98 -4.66 -21.76
CA ASP A 15 -15.07 -3.70 -21.65
C ASP A 15 -15.44 -3.42 -20.19
N LEU A 16 -15.35 -4.41 -19.29
CA LEU A 16 -15.51 -4.17 -17.85
C LEU A 16 -14.38 -3.30 -17.29
N ILE A 17 -13.14 -3.51 -17.72
CA ILE A 17 -11.99 -2.71 -17.28
C ILE A 17 -12.06 -1.28 -17.85
N ARG A 18 -12.44 -1.11 -19.12
CA ARG A 18 -12.65 0.22 -19.74
C ARG A 18 -13.77 1.02 -19.08
N ASN A 19 -14.75 0.34 -18.51
CA ASN A 19 -15.86 0.94 -17.77
C ASN A 19 -15.62 0.92 -16.25
N SER A 20 -14.45 0.48 -15.78
CA SER A 20 -14.13 0.52 -14.35
C SER A 20 -13.83 1.95 -13.93
N SER A 21 -14.41 2.37 -12.80
CA SER A 21 -14.18 3.69 -12.23
C SER A 21 -12.69 3.87 -11.89
N VAL A 22 -12.19 5.09 -12.04
CA VAL A 22 -10.91 5.52 -11.47
C VAL A 22 -10.83 5.02 -10.02
N THR A 23 -9.75 4.31 -9.68
CA THR A 23 -9.56 3.72 -8.35
C THR A 23 -8.22 4.16 -7.77
N ASN A 24 -8.08 4.00 -6.45
CA ASN A 24 -6.89 4.38 -5.72
C ASN A 24 -5.80 3.33 -5.95
N PHE A 25 -4.71 3.77 -6.56
CA PHE A 25 -3.46 3.04 -6.63
C PHE A 25 -2.47 3.62 -5.65
N PHE A 26 -1.49 2.80 -5.29
CA PHE A 26 -0.26 3.30 -4.72
C PHE A 26 0.96 2.73 -5.44
N TYR A 27 2.00 3.54 -5.50
CA TYR A 27 3.33 3.13 -5.89
C TYR A 27 4.21 3.08 -4.65
N SER A 28 4.64 1.88 -4.29
CA SER A 28 5.56 1.66 -3.18
C SER A 28 6.97 2.09 -3.54
N LEU A 29 7.66 2.75 -2.60
CA LEU A 29 9.07 3.11 -2.76
C LEU A 29 10.03 2.06 -2.15
N GLY A 30 9.49 0.97 -1.60
CA GLY A 30 10.28 -0.13 -1.00
C GLY A 30 11.10 0.30 0.22
N VAL A 31 10.69 1.37 0.90
CA VAL A 31 11.35 1.91 2.09
C VAL A 31 10.45 1.71 3.30
N GLU A 32 10.92 0.88 4.24
CA GLU A 32 10.27 0.68 5.53
C GLU A 32 10.71 1.75 6.54
N ILE A 33 9.72 2.34 7.19
CA ILE A 33 9.83 3.36 8.21
C ILE A 33 9.35 2.73 9.53
N SER A 34 10.22 2.64 10.54
CA SER A 34 9.95 1.84 11.75
C SER A 34 8.98 2.52 12.71
N GLY A 35 7.88 1.87 13.12
CA GLY A 35 6.96 2.44 14.12
C GLY A 35 7.50 2.54 15.55
N TYR A 36 6.62 2.97 16.46
CA TYR A 36 6.81 2.87 17.90
C TYR A 36 6.80 1.41 18.36
N LEU A 37 7.66 1.10 19.33
CA LEU A 37 7.68 -0.21 19.96
C LEU A 37 6.47 -0.36 20.88
N THR A 38 5.80 -1.50 20.84
CA THR A 38 4.62 -1.78 21.67
C THR A 38 4.92 -1.53 23.15
N GLY A 39 4.08 -0.72 23.81
CA GLY A 39 4.23 -0.38 25.23
C GLY A 39 5.39 0.57 25.54
N CYS A 40 6.02 1.19 24.53
CA CYS A 40 7.14 2.09 24.72
C CYS A 40 7.00 3.35 23.85
N SER A 41 7.33 4.51 24.42
CA SER A 41 7.42 5.77 23.67
C SER A 41 8.61 5.84 22.70
N LEU A 42 9.44 4.80 22.68
CA LEU A 42 10.60 4.72 21.81
C LEU A 42 10.22 4.11 20.46
N ARG A 43 10.59 4.84 19.42
CA ARG A 43 10.49 4.39 18.03
C ARG A 43 11.64 3.44 17.71
N GLY A 44 11.39 2.45 16.84
CA GLY A 44 12.42 1.49 16.41
C GLY A 44 13.60 2.13 15.67
N GLU A 45 13.48 3.41 15.29
CA GLU A 45 14.55 4.26 14.81
C GLU A 45 14.31 5.72 15.22
N SER A 46 15.36 6.56 15.22
CA SER A 46 15.19 7.99 15.50
C SER A 46 14.37 8.69 14.40
N VAL A 47 13.59 9.71 14.79
CA VAL A 47 12.81 10.54 13.85
C VAL A 47 13.72 11.12 12.76
N ALA A 48 14.90 11.63 13.13
CA ALA A 48 15.88 12.15 12.16
C ALA A 48 16.29 11.11 11.11
N MET A 49 16.48 9.84 11.49
CA MET A 49 16.81 8.75 10.56
C MET A 49 15.63 8.39 9.65
N ALA A 50 14.42 8.33 10.21
CA ALA A 50 13.20 8.11 9.44
C ALA A 50 12.97 9.23 8.41
N CYS A 51 13.06 10.50 8.83
CA CYS A 51 12.98 11.64 7.93
C CYS A 51 14.10 11.62 6.87
N HIS A 52 15.31 11.15 7.23
CA HIS A 52 16.40 10.96 6.26
C HIS A 52 16.03 9.92 5.19
N LYS A 53 15.48 8.76 5.59
CA LYS A 53 15.00 7.72 4.66
C LYS A 53 13.92 8.26 3.71
N VAL A 54 12.94 9.00 4.23
CA VAL A 54 11.88 9.62 3.42
C VAL A 54 12.47 10.59 2.40
N ARG A 55 13.33 11.53 2.82
CA ARG A 55 13.99 12.47 1.91
C ARG A 55 14.78 11.76 0.81
N ARG A 56 15.54 10.72 1.17
CA ARG A 56 16.33 9.93 0.21
C ARG A 56 15.44 9.22 -0.81
N ALA A 57 14.31 8.66 -0.38
CA ALA A 57 13.36 7.97 -1.26
C ALA A 57 12.65 8.92 -2.22
N LEU A 58 12.38 10.16 -1.79
CA LEU A 58 11.73 11.20 -2.60
C LEU A 58 12.73 12.09 -3.37
N HIS A 59 14.03 11.77 -3.34
CA HIS A 59 15.10 12.56 -3.95
C HIS A 59 15.15 14.03 -3.49
N LEU A 60 14.77 14.29 -2.23
CA LEU A 60 14.75 15.61 -1.63
C LEU A 60 16.08 15.97 -0.97
N LYS A 61 16.44 17.25 -1.04
CA LYS A 61 17.55 17.83 -0.27
C LYS A 61 17.13 18.06 1.18
N LYS A 62 18.10 18.11 2.09
CA LYS A 62 17.85 18.52 3.49
C LYS A 62 17.25 19.93 3.52
N GLY A 63 16.24 20.16 4.36
CA GLY A 63 15.54 21.45 4.45
C GLY A 63 14.29 21.54 3.57
N GLN A 64 14.12 20.67 2.58
CA GLN A 64 12.93 20.69 1.72
C GLN A 64 11.78 19.95 2.41
N PHE A 65 10.68 20.68 2.65
CA PHE A 65 9.44 20.14 3.21
C PHE A 65 9.63 19.46 4.57
N ASP A 66 10.56 19.96 5.39
CA ASP A 66 10.93 19.33 6.66
C ASP A 66 9.71 19.17 7.58
N GLU A 67 8.86 20.20 7.69
CA GLU A 67 7.61 20.14 8.48
C GLU A 67 6.69 19.00 8.02
N ASN A 68 6.43 18.88 6.71
CA ASN A 68 5.58 17.79 6.20
C ASN A 68 6.20 16.41 6.39
N ILE A 69 7.53 16.30 6.30
CA ILE A 69 8.22 15.01 6.47
C ILE A 69 8.24 14.60 7.95
N GLU A 70 8.43 15.56 8.85
CA GLU A 70 8.34 15.33 10.30
C GLU A 70 6.92 14.94 10.70
N GLU A 71 5.91 15.70 10.25
CA GLU A 71 4.49 15.37 10.43
C GLU A 71 4.18 13.94 9.94
N LEU A 72 4.64 13.59 8.74
CA LEU A 72 4.45 12.27 8.16
C LEU A 72 5.03 11.16 9.04
N VAL A 73 6.25 11.35 9.55
CA VAL A 73 6.97 10.34 10.34
C VAL A 73 6.42 10.21 11.75
N GLU A 74 6.06 11.32 12.38
CA GLU A 74 5.57 11.34 13.77
C GLU A 74 4.16 10.76 13.89
N ASN A 75 3.30 11.02 12.89
CA ASN A 75 1.91 10.52 12.91
C ASN A 75 1.78 9.09 12.37
N ALA A 76 2.80 8.54 11.72
CA ALA A 76 2.81 7.13 11.28
C ALA A 76 3.24 6.21 12.44
N THR A 77 2.34 6.04 13.41
CA THR A 77 2.62 5.42 14.72
C THR A 77 3.16 3.99 14.62
N TYR A 78 2.56 3.13 13.81
CA TYR A 78 3.07 1.76 13.58
C TYR A 78 4.12 1.69 12.45
N GLY A 79 4.47 2.84 11.87
CA GLY A 79 5.38 2.90 10.74
C GLY A 79 4.74 2.28 9.50
N GLY A 80 5.54 1.59 8.69
CA GLY A 80 5.10 0.90 7.49
C GLY A 80 5.92 1.28 6.26
N GLU A 81 5.40 0.97 5.09
CA GLU A 81 6.09 1.21 3.83
C GLU A 81 5.73 2.60 3.29
N LEU A 82 6.75 3.33 2.80
CA LEU A 82 6.58 4.62 2.14
C LEU A 82 5.97 4.44 0.75
N ARG A 83 4.86 5.13 0.48
CA ARG A 83 4.01 4.98 -0.70
C ARG A 83 3.61 6.34 -1.27
N ILE A 84 3.39 6.39 -2.58
CA ILE A 84 2.76 7.53 -3.27
C ILE A 84 1.38 7.08 -3.73
N TYR A 85 0.33 7.80 -3.34
CA TYR A 85 -1.05 7.50 -3.72
C TYR A 85 -1.50 8.36 -4.89
N PHE A 86 -2.20 7.74 -5.83
CA PHE A 86 -2.70 8.38 -7.03
C PHE A 86 -3.88 7.61 -7.60
N ASN A 87 -4.66 8.31 -8.43
CA ASN A 87 -5.85 7.75 -9.05
C ASN A 87 -5.57 7.36 -10.50
N ALA A 88 -5.97 6.14 -10.88
CA ALA A 88 -5.75 5.63 -12.23
C ALA A 88 -6.80 4.59 -12.64
N MET A 89 -6.84 4.29 -13.94
CA MET A 89 -7.58 3.16 -14.50
C MET A 89 -6.60 2.01 -14.80
N PHE A 90 -7.03 0.78 -14.52
CA PHE A 90 -6.16 -0.40 -14.55
C PHE A 90 -5.59 -0.69 -15.94
N ASP A 91 -6.37 -0.49 -17.01
CA ASP A 91 -5.94 -0.70 -18.40
C ASP A 91 -4.86 0.28 -18.87
N ARG A 92 -4.67 1.40 -18.17
CA ARG A 92 -3.68 2.42 -18.53
C ARG A 92 -2.30 2.18 -17.94
N LEU A 93 -2.15 1.28 -16.97
CA LEU A 93 -0.92 1.17 -16.17
C LEU A 93 -0.08 -0.07 -16.44
N VAL A 94 -0.65 -1.13 -17.01
CA VAL A 94 0.08 -2.39 -17.17
C VAL A 94 -0.28 -3.04 -18.50
N SER A 95 0.74 -3.39 -19.29
CA SER A 95 0.53 -4.12 -20.54
C SER A 95 0.45 -5.63 -20.28
N LYS A 96 -0.13 -6.40 -21.23
CA LYS A 96 -0.17 -7.87 -21.11
C LYS A 96 1.22 -8.52 -21.08
N ASP A 97 2.23 -7.85 -21.64
CA ASP A 97 3.60 -8.32 -21.75
C ASP A 97 4.56 -7.42 -20.95
N PRO A 98 5.17 -7.91 -19.84
CA PRO A 98 6.07 -7.12 -19.01
C PRO A 98 7.20 -6.40 -19.77
N GLU A 99 7.70 -6.96 -20.87
CA GLU A 99 8.75 -6.34 -21.68
C GLU A 99 8.29 -5.02 -22.32
N ASN A 100 6.99 -4.91 -22.59
CA ASN A 100 6.32 -3.76 -23.17
C ASN A 100 5.75 -2.79 -22.13
N ASP A 101 6.03 -3.00 -20.84
CA ASP A 101 5.69 -2.01 -19.82
C ASP A 101 6.50 -0.72 -19.99
N PHE A 102 5.90 0.34 -19.45
CA PHE A 102 6.55 1.62 -19.23
C PHE A 102 7.90 1.45 -18.54
N LYS A 103 8.85 2.32 -18.84
CA LYS A 103 10.20 2.29 -18.25
C LYS A 103 10.34 3.31 -17.12
N SER A 104 9.45 4.29 -17.05
CA SER A 104 9.42 5.29 -15.99
C SER A 104 8.00 5.70 -15.62
N ILE A 105 7.87 6.20 -14.39
CA ILE A 105 6.65 6.82 -13.86
C ILE A 105 7.03 8.11 -13.15
N ARG A 106 6.32 9.19 -13.49
CA ARG A 106 6.49 10.52 -12.92
C ARG A 106 5.28 10.88 -12.09
N PHE A 107 5.50 11.48 -10.93
CA PHE A 107 4.48 12.03 -10.05
C PHE A 107 4.75 13.52 -9.87
N HIS A 108 3.72 14.34 -10.05
CA HIS A 108 3.85 15.79 -9.94
C HIS A 108 2.60 16.47 -9.36
N GLY A 109 2.74 17.74 -8.99
CA GLY A 109 1.68 18.50 -8.31
C GLY A 109 1.74 18.30 -6.80
N ASN A 110 0.60 18.34 -6.13
CA ASN A 110 0.51 18.12 -4.68
C ASN A 110 0.42 16.62 -4.41
N VAL A 111 1.58 15.97 -4.53
CA VAL A 111 1.74 14.51 -4.44
C VAL A 111 1.42 14.05 -3.03
N VAL A 112 0.50 13.10 -2.93
CA VAL A 112 0.10 12.41 -1.71
C VAL A 112 1.15 11.36 -1.37
N VAL A 113 1.92 11.62 -0.32
CA VAL A 113 2.92 10.71 0.21
C VAL A 113 2.42 10.16 1.53
N ALA A 114 2.50 8.86 1.71
CA ALA A 114 2.02 8.20 2.91
C ALA A 114 3.00 7.15 3.43
N ILE A 115 2.99 6.94 4.74
CA ILE A 115 3.55 5.76 5.38
C ILE A 115 2.35 4.93 5.81
N ALA A 116 2.24 3.71 5.30
CA ALA A 116 1.11 2.84 5.61
C ALA A 116 1.57 1.43 6.01
N ASP A 117 1.06 0.97 7.13
CA ASP A 117 1.20 -0.39 7.64
C ASP A 117 -0.08 -1.19 7.38
N SER A 118 -0.05 -1.91 6.26
CA SER A 118 -1.10 -2.82 5.83
C SER A 118 -1.22 -4.08 6.70
N ARG A 119 -0.37 -4.27 7.72
CA ARG A 119 -0.47 -5.43 8.63
C ARG A 119 -1.37 -5.14 9.83
N ASN A 120 -1.16 -3.98 10.45
CA ASN A 120 -1.88 -3.59 11.67
C ASN A 120 -2.98 -2.54 11.40
N GLY A 121 -3.07 -2.02 10.18
CA GLY A 121 -4.08 -1.02 9.82
C GLY A 121 -3.78 0.36 10.39
N SER A 122 -2.63 0.90 10.01
CA SER A 122 -2.20 2.24 10.45
C SER A 122 -1.51 2.98 9.32
N GLY A 123 -1.47 4.30 9.43
CA GLY A 123 -0.64 5.13 8.57
C GLY A 123 -0.96 6.60 8.72
N HIS A 124 -0.16 7.40 8.02
CA HIS A 124 -0.41 8.83 7.87
C HIS A 124 0.01 9.28 6.48
N HIS A 125 -0.55 10.40 6.01
CA HIS A 125 -0.24 10.97 4.71
C HIS A 125 -0.12 12.48 4.79
N VAL A 126 0.73 13.02 3.91
CA VAL A 126 0.89 14.46 3.68
C VAL A 126 0.83 14.74 2.19
N ARG A 127 0.55 16.00 1.83
CA ARG A 127 0.56 16.47 0.45
C ARG A 127 1.79 17.36 0.26
N ILE A 128 2.68 16.98 -0.66
CA ILE A 128 3.93 17.69 -0.90
C ILE A 128 3.96 18.15 -2.37
N PRO A 129 4.23 19.44 -2.67
CA PRO A 129 4.37 19.92 -4.04
C PRO A 129 5.68 19.37 -4.64
N LEU A 130 5.56 18.24 -5.33
CA LEU A 130 6.69 17.48 -5.88
C LEU A 130 6.63 17.42 -7.40
N ASP A 131 7.78 17.10 -7.99
CA ASP A 131 7.93 16.68 -9.38
C ASP A 131 9.08 15.67 -9.44
N ILE A 132 8.72 14.39 -9.39
CA ILE A 132 9.67 13.29 -9.19
C ILE A 132 9.41 12.17 -10.19
N THR A 133 10.48 11.53 -10.66
CA THR A 133 10.40 10.41 -11.60
C THR A 133 11.16 9.21 -11.05
N PHE A 134 10.58 8.03 -11.21
CA PHE A 134 11.17 6.75 -10.83
C PHE A 134 11.28 5.83 -12.05
N PRO A 135 12.24 4.89 -12.06
CA PRO A 135 12.15 3.75 -12.97
C PRO A 135 10.88 2.96 -12.61
N PHE A 136 10.11 2.57 -13.64
CA PHE A 136 8.87 1.83 -13.41
C PHE A 136 9.18 0.37 -13.05
N ARG A 137 8.58 -0.09 -11.96
CA ARG A 137 8.59 -1.48 -11.52
C ARG A 137 7.16 -1.91 -11.27
N ARG A 138 6.65 -2.84 -12.08
CA ARG A 138 5.31 -3.42 -11.92
C ARG A 138 5.09 -3.96 -10.50
N GLU A 139 6.11 -4.57 -9.91
CA GLU A 139 6.07 -5.14 -8.55
C GLU A 139 5.90 -4.10 -7.44
N ASN A 140 6.01 -2.81 -7.75
CA ASN A 140 5.80 -1.72 -6.80
C ASN A 140 4.42 -1.06 -6.96
N LEU A 141 3.65 -1.44 -7.97
CA LEU A 141 2.35 -0.89 -8.27
C LEU A 141 1.24 -1.78 -7.69
N PHE A 142 0.35 -1.18 -6.90
CA PHE A 142 -0.74 -1.90 -6.25
C PHE A 142 -2.05 -1.11 -6.30
N VAL A 143 -3.16 -1.84 -6.39
CA VAL A 143 -4.50 -1.32 -6.13
C VAL A 143 -4.71 -1.35 -4.61
N ASP A 144 -5.06 -0.22 -4.01
CA ASP A 144 -5.16 -0.11 -2.54
C ASP A 144 -6.21 -1.05 -1.94
N SER A 145 -7.35 -1.22 -2.62
CA SER A 145 -8.40 -2.15 -2.18
C SER A 145 -8.02 -3.64 -2.22
N GLN A 146 -6.87 -3.98 -2.80
CA GLN A 146 -6.39 -5.37 -2.91
C GLN A 146 -5.32 -5.73 -1.88
N VAL A 147 -5.05 -4.86 -0.91
CA VAL A 147 -4.13 -5.15 0.19
C VAL A 147 -4.90 -5.24 1.50
N HIS A 148 -4.48 -6.15 2.39
CA HIS A 148 -5.06 -6.22 3.72
C HIS A 148 -4.76 -4.91 4.47
N TYR A 149 -5.76 -4.39 5.18
CA TYR A 149 -5.85 -3.00 5.58
C TYR A 149 -5.44 -2.03 4.46
N SER A 150 -6.34 -1.89 3.49
CA SER A 150 -6.33 -0.81 2.51
C SER A 150 -6.30 0.55 3.23
N TYR A 151 -5.36 1.41 2.84
CA TYR A 151 -5.14 2.65 3.56
C TYR A 151 -6.30 3.63 3.37
N ALA A 152 -6.78 3.76 2.12
CA ALA A 152 -7.87 4.67 1.82
C ALA A 152 -9.16 4.21 2.50
N ASN A 153 -9.56 2.94 2.34
CA ASN A 153 -10.88 2.48 2.78
C ASN A 153 -10.91 1.97 4.22
N GLU A 154 -10.06 0.99 4.55
CA GLU A 154 -10.14 0.30 5.85
C GLU A 154 -9.47 1.06 6.98
N VAL A 155 -8.38 1.81 6.69
CA VAL A 155 -7.66 2.59 7.71
C VAL A 155 -8.25 3.98 7.88
N CYS A 156 -8.44 4.73 6.78
CA CYS A 156 -8.79 6.14 6.85
C CYS A 156 -10.23 6.49 6.45
N GLY A 157 -11.00 5.58 5.83
CA GLY A 157 -12.37 5.86 5.37
C GLY A 157 -12.48 6.99 4.35
N MET A 158 -11.49 7.14 3.48
CA MET A 158 -11.35 8.22 2.50
C MET A 158 -12.33 8.08 1.33
N THR A 159 -12.73 9.20 0.76
CA THR A 159 -13.44 9.26 -0.52
C THR A 159 -12.50 8.97 -1.68
N ASN A 160 -12.99 8.45 -2.82
CA ASN A 160 -12.14 8.06 -3.95
C ASN A 160 -11.23 9.18 -4.48
N ASP A 161 -11.67 10.44 -4.42
CA ASP A 161 -10.97 11.64 -4.94
C ASP A 161 -9.87 12.18 -4.02
N TRP A 162 -9.66 11.59 -2.83
CA TRP A 162 -8.73 12.09 -1.82
C TRP A 162 -7.28 12.29 -2.31
N CYS A 163 -6.87 11.57 -3.36
CA CYS A 163 -5.55 11.65 -3.98
C CYS A 163 -5.51 12.26 -5.39
N ASP A 164 -6.57 12.96 -5.82
CA ASP A 164 -6.61 13.64 -7.13
C ASP A 164 -5.57 14.77 -7.28
N SER A 165 -5.03 15.23 -6.16
CA SER A 165 -3.95 16.21 -6.14
C SER A 165 -2.62 15.66 -6.67
N THR A 166 -2.44 14.33 -6.67
CA THR A 166 -1.30 13.64 -7.29
C THR A 166 -1.55 13.44 -8.78
N LYS A 167 -0.83 14.20 -9.61
CA LYS A 167 -0.81 13.98 -11.06
C LYS A 167 0.30 13.00 -11.41
N TRP A 168 0.13 12.24 -12.48
CA TRP A 168 1.10 11.23 -12.89
C TRP A 168 1.18 11.05 -14.41
N GLU A 169 2.35 10.63 -14.87
CA GLU A 169 2.66 10.35 -16.28
C GLU A 169 3.56 9.12 -16.36
N THR A 170 3.45 8.32 -17.43
CA THR A 170 4.37 7.21 -17.70
C THR A 170 5.22 7.50 -18.92
N GLY A 171 6.43 6.94 -18.96
CA GLY A 171 7.38 7.12 -20.05
C GLY A 171 7.99 5.81 -20.53
N MET A 172 8.28 5.73 -21.84
CA MET A 172 8.99 4.59 -22.44
C MET A 172 10.51 4.74 -22.42
N ILE A 173 11.00 5.95 -22.10
CA ILE A 173 12.42 6.23 -22.00
C ILE A 173 12.95 5.66 -20.66
N PRO A 174 13.97 4.78 -20.69
CA PRO A 174 14.60 4.28 -19.48
C PRO A 174 15.12 5.43 -18.61
N PHE A 175 14.79 5.38 -17.32
CA PHE A 175 15.27 6.34 -16.34
C PHE A 175 16.41 5.73 -15.53
N THR A 176 17.52 6.46 -15.38
CA THR A 176 18.77 5.99 -14.75
C THR A 176 18.75 5.97 -13.22
N GLY A 177 17.62 6.29 -12.59
CA GLY A 177 17.45 6.20 -11.15
C GLY A 177 17.21 4.77 -10.65
N SER A 178 17.02 4.65 -9.33
CA SER A 178 16.67 3.37 -8.69
C SER A 178 15.49 3.54 -7.76
N VAL A 179 14.58 2.58 -7.74
CA VAL A 179 13.55 2.44 -6.70
C VAL A 179 13.77 1.09 -6.01
N ARG A 180 13.54 1.00 -4.70
CA ARG A 180 13.65 -0.28 -4.00
C ARG A 180 12.45 -1.17 -4.32
N LYS A 181 12.63 -2.48 -4.28
CA LYS A 181 11.52 -3.42 -4.45
C LYS A 181 10.57 -3.33 -3.25
N SER A 182 9.27 -3.32 -3.51
CA SER A 182 8.26 -3.34 -2.46
C SER A 182 8.24 -4.66 -1.69
N ARG A 183 7.94 -4.59 -0.39
CA ARG A 183 7.66 -5.77 0.45
C ARG A 183 6.22 -6.27 0.31
N MET A 184 5.32 -5.49 -0.30
CA MET A 184 3.90 -5.84 -0.41
C MET A 184 3.65 -7.13 -1.19
N ALA A 185 4.50 -7.47 -2.17
CA ALA A 185 4.37 -8.73 -2.88
C ALA A 185 4.60 -9.95 -1.95
N GLU A 186 5.52 -9.84 -0.99
CA GLU A 186 5.77 -10.88 0.02
C GLU A 186 4.62 -10.93 1.03
N TYR A 187 4.14 -9.76 1.48
CA TYR A 187 2.98 -9.68 2.37
C TYR A 187 1.71 -10.27 1.74
N LYS A 188 1.42 -10.01 0.46
CA LYS A 188 0.27 -10.64 -0.23
C LYS A 188 0.40 -12.16 -0.31
N LYS A 189 1.61 -12.70 -0.47
CA LYS A 189 1.84 -14.15 -0.42
C LYS A 189 1.58 -14.71 0.98
N GLN A 190 2.01 -14.00 2.02
CA GLN A 190 1.75 -14.37 3.42
C GLN A 190 0.25 -14.36 3.74
N GLU A 191 -0.46 -13.30 3.35
CA GLU A 191 -1.93 -13.21 3.50
C GLU A 191 -2.67 -14.34 2.79
N ALA A 192 -2.24 -14.71 1.58
CA ALA A 192 -2.80 -15.84 0.86
C ALA A 192 -2.54 -17.18 1.57
N ALA A 193 -1.37 -17.35 2.20
CA ALA A 193 -1.05 -18.54 2.98
C ALA A 193 -1.89 -18.63 4.26
N TYR A 194 -2.14 -17.50 4.94
CA TYR A 194 -3.04 -17.43 6.08
C TYR A 194 -4.48 -17.79 5.70
N GLU A 195 -4.98 -17.22 4.60
CA GLU A 195 -6.30 -17.53 4.06
C GLU A 195 -6.45 -19.01 3.72
N GLN A 196 -5.44 -19.62 3.07
CA GLN A 196 -5.46 -21.05 2.78
C GLN A 196 -5.49 -21.89 4.06
N THR A 197 -4.64 -21.56 5.03
CA THR A 197 -4.60 -22.27 6.33
C THR A 197 -5.94 -22.18 7.06
N PHE A 198 -6.60 -21.03 7.00
CA PHE A 198 -7.92 -20.84 7.56
C PHE A 198 -8.99 -21.69 6.87
N ARG A 199 -8.97 -21.75 5.53
CA ARG A 199 -9.87 -22.61 4.73
C ARG A 199 -9.70 -24.09 5.03
N ASP A 200 -8.47 -24.51 5.31
CA ASP A 200 -8.15 -25.89 5.73
C ASP A 200 -8.59 -26.21 7.18
N GLY A 201 -9.33 -25.31 7.82
CA GLY A 201 -9.88 -25.50 9.17
C GLY A 201 -8.89 -25.17 10.30
N LYS A 202 -7.69 -24.70 9.98
CA LYS A 202 -6.64 -24.35 10.96
C LYS A 202 -6.60 -22.84 11.20
N CYS A 203 -5.68 -22.41 12.05
CA CYS A 203 -5.35 -21.00 12.26
C CYS A 203 -3.84 -20.87 12.46
N THR A 204 -3.29 -19.70 12.15
CA THR A 204 -1.84 -19.45 12.20
C THR A 204 -1.49 -18.59 13.40
N PHE A 205 -0.42 -18.93 14.12
CA PHE A 205 0.07 -18.07 15.18
C PHE A 205 0.66 -16.78 14.60
N GLY A 206 0.19 -15.62 15.07
CA GLY A 206 0.65 -14.29 14.64
C GLY A 206 -0.08 -13.73 13.42
N ASP A 207 -1.12 -14.41 12.92
CA ASP A 207 -2.05 -13.80 11.98
C ASP A 207 -2.89 -12.75 12.73
N MET A 208 -2.73 -11.48 12.39
CA MET A 208 -3.40 -10.38 13.08
C MET A 208 -4.84 -10.15 12.61
N ASN A 209 -5.30 -10.87 11.59
CA ASN A 209 -6.68 -10.77 11.13
C ASN A 209 -7.60 -11.65 11.99
N TYR A 210 -8.28 -11.05 12.96
CA TYR A 210 -9.16 -11.77 13.89
C TYR A 210 -10.26 -12.61 13.19
N LYS A 211 -10.67 -12.25 11.97
CA LYS A 211 -11.70 -12.97 11.20
C LYS A 211 -11.23 -14.33 10.68
N ARG A 212 -9.93 -14.58 10.64
CA ARG A 212 -9.32 -15.86 10.23
C ARG A 212 -9.02 -16.78 11.43
N HIS A 213 -9.71 -16.56 12.54
CA HIS A 213 -9.62 -17.39 13.73
C HIS A 213 -11.02 -17.79 14.20
N ARG A 214 -11.16 -19.07 14.59
CA ARG A 214 -12.42 -19.62 15.12
C ARG A 214 -12.43 -19.53 16.63
N ASP A 215 -13.61 -19.35 17.19
CA ASP A 215 -13.86 -19.39 18.64
C ASP A 215 -13.00 -18.41 19.46
N VAL A 216 -12.64 -17.28 18.86
CA VAL A 216 -11.87 -16.23 19.55
C VAL A 216 -12.64 -15.80 20.80
N ARG A 217 -11.95 -15.83 21.95
CA ARG A 217 -12.54 -15.46 23.23
C ARG A 217 -11.89 -14.19 23.76
N TYR A 218 -12.72 -13.28 24.24
CA TYR A 218 -12.25 -12.11 24.96
C TYR A 218 -11.93 -12.47 26.41
N SER A 219 -10.82 -11.98 26.93
CA SER A 219 -10.43 -12.04 28.32
C SER A 219 -10.39 -10.62 28.91
N ASN A 220 -11.05 -10.45 30.05
CA ASN A 220 -10.94 -9.23 30.86
C ASN A 220 -9.73 -9.26 31.81
N GLU A 221 -9.00 -10.38 31.89
CA GLU A 221 -7.79 -10.49 32.71
C GLU A 221 -6.65 -9.72 32.05
N TYR A 222 -5.82 -9.03 32.84
CA TYR A 222 -4.70 -8.24 32.31
C TYR A 222 -3.59 -9.11 31.70
N PRO A 223 -3.10 -8.83 30.46
CA PRO A 223 -3.60 -7.81 29.53
C PRO A 223 -4.95 -8.21 28.93
N ALA A 224 -5.90 -7.27 28.94
CA ALA A 224 -7.23 -7.49 28.37
C ALA A 224 -7.13 -7.61 26.85
N GLY A 225 -7.97 -8.46 26.26
CA GLY A 225 -7.96 -8.67 24.82
C GLY A 225 -8.54 -9.99 24.36
N CYS A 226 -8.50 -10.20 23.05
CA CYS A 226 -8.97 -11.41 22.40
C CYS A 226 -7.85 -12.45 22.30
N ARG A 227 -8.14 -13.72 22.59
CA ARG A 227 -7.21 -14.84 22.38
C ARG A 227 -7.85 -15.90 21.50
N CYS A 228 -7.10 -16.39 20.51
CA CYS A 228 -7.45 -17.58 19.78
C CYS A 228 -7.09 -18.81 20.61
N PRO A 229 -8.04 -19.70 20.95
CA PRO A 229 -7.75 -20.90 21.75
C PRO A 229 -6.93 -21.95 20.98
N HIS A 230 -6.91 -21.87 19.65
CA HIS A 230 -6.34 -22.90 18.78
C HIS A 230 -4.86 -22.68 18.47
N CYS A 231 -4.44 -21.44 18.17
CA CYS A 231 -3.03 -21.10 17.92
C CYS A 231 -2.38 -20.26 19.03
N GLY A 232 -3.16 -19.70 19.96
CA GLY A 232 -2.65 -18.84 21.02
C GLY A 232 -2.33 -17.39 20.60
N THR A 233 -2.68 -16.98 19.37
CA THR A 233 -2.58 -15.57 18.97
C THR A 233 -3.44 -14.71 19.88
N PHE A 234 -2.90 -13.55 20.26
CA PHE A 234 -3.51 -12.64 21.20
C PHE A 234 -3.53 -11.23 20.62
N TRP A 235 -4.71 -10.61 20.63
CA TRP A 235 -4.96 -9.23 20.24
C TRP A 235 -5.28 -8.44 21.49
N ILE A 236 -4.39 -7.52 21.84
CA ILE A 236 -4.59 -6.59 22.96
C ILE A 236 -5.67 -5.58 22.55
N ASP A 237 -6.55 -5.23 23.50
CA ASP A 237 -7.48 -4.10 23.38
C ASP A 237 -6.76 -2.75 23.61
#